data_AF-A0A925S563-F1
#
_entry.id   AF-A0A925S563-F1
#
_cell.length_a   1.000
_cell.length_b   1.000
_cell.length_c   1.000
_cell.angle_alpha   90.00
_cell.angle_beta   90.00
_cell.angle_gamma   90.00
#
_symmetry.space_group_name_H-M   'P 1'
#
loop_
_entity.id
_entity.type
_entity.pdbx_description
1 polymer ?
#
loop_
_entity_poly.entity_id
_entity_poly.type
_entity_poly.pdbx_seq_one_letter_code
_entity_poly.pdbx_strand_id
1 'polypeptide(L)'
;IGLAGPLLGGYLADRWHRRHPGGRMRLAAVSNGLATVFMMLVLLAALDINNRSLMWFCALMMPLHSVFVGMALPAVAATTQDVVPPQLKGLSWGAALVALFLLGGAWGPLMVGAISDHVDGGYKGLSLGLAIAGAFGFIASWVWFITARHVERDMTQARAQAEAAR
;
A
#
# COMPACT_ATOMS: atom_id res chain seq x y z
N ILE A 1 -17.73 -0.47 -1.12
CA ILE A 1 -16.41 -0.30 -1.77
C ILE A 1 -15.27 -0.77 -0.85
N GLY A 2 -15.27 -0.40 0.44
CA GLY A 2 -14.18 -0.76 1.39
C GLY A 2 -13.85 -2.25 1.55
N LEU A 3 -14.80 -3.17 1.31
CA LEU A 3 -14.53 -4.61 1.38
C LEU A 3 -14.02 -5.23 0.07
N ALA A 4 -14.26 -4.58 -1.07
CA ALA A 4 -13.90 -5.14 -2.37
C ALA A 4 -12.37 -5.24 -2.55
N GLY A 5 -11.63 -4.21 -2.12
CA GLY A 5 -10.17 -4.19 -2.16
C GLY A 5 -9.53 -5.35 -1.39
N PRO A 6 -9.83 -5.52 -0.09
CA PRO A 6 -9.27 -6.62 0.69
C PRO A 6 -9.65 -8.02 0.17
N LEU A 7 -10.91 -8.22 -0.24
CA LEU A 7 -11.36 -9.51 -0.78
C LEU A 7 -10.66 -9.86 -2.09
N LEU A 8 -10.61 -8.91 -3.04
CA LEU A 8 -9.90 -9.08 -4.30
C LEU A 8 -8.40 -9.25 -4.08
N GLY A 9 -7.83 -8.47 -3.16
CA GLY A 9 -6.42 -8.52 -2.79
C GLY A 9 -6.02 -9.87 -2.24
N GLY A 10 -6.79 -10.42 -1.28
CA GLY A 10 -6.54 -11.74 -0.72
C GLY A 10 -6.58 -12.84 -1.78
N TYR A 11 -7.64 -12.88 -2.59
CA TYR A 11 -7.78 -13.88 -3.66
C TYR A 11 -6.64 -13.80 -4.67
N LEU A 12 -6.31 -12.61 -5.14
CA LEU A 12 -5.30 -12.41 -6.17
C LEU A 12 -3.88 -12.63 -5.61
N ALA A 13 -3.64 -12.26 -4.35
CA ALA A 13 -2.37 -12.50 -3.65
C ALA A 13 -2.10 -14.00 -3.54
N ASP A 14 -3.09 -14.77 -3.10
CA ASP A 14 -2.96 -16.22 -2.96
C ASP A 14 -2.76 -16.90 -4.30
N ARG A 15 -3.48 -16.46 -5.34
CA ARG A 15 -3.31 -16.99 -6.70
C ARG A 15 -1.91 -16.73 -7.25
N TRP A 16 -1.36 -15.53 -7.04
CA TRP A 16 0.01 -15.20 -7.47
C TRP A 16 1.04 -15.97 -6.65
N HIS A 17 0.84 -16.07 -5.34
CA HIS A 17 1.74 -16.79 -4.43
C HIS A 17 1.92 -18.26 -4.80
N ARG A 18 0.86 -18.93 -5.26
CA ARG A 18 0.93 -20.32 -5.74
C ARG A 18 1.91 -20.52 -6.90
N ARG A 19 2.13 -19.49 -7.73
CA ARG A 19 3.08 -19.55 -8.86
C ARG A 19 4.46 -19.00 -8.51
N HIS A 20 4.54 -18.03 -7.61
CA HIS A 20 5.78 -17.37 -7.21
C HIS A 20 5.79 -17.15 -5.70
N PRO A 21 6.80 -17.64 -4.94
CA PRO A 21 6.86 -17.47 -3.48
C PRO A 21 6.73 -16.01 -3.03
N GLY A 22 7.33 -15.06 -3.76
CA GLY A 22 7.20 -13.61 -3.49
C GLY A 22 5.91 -12.94 -4.00
N GLY A 23 4.97 -13.71 -4.55
CA GLY A 23 3.80 -13.19 -5.29
C GLY A 23 2.89 -12.26 -4.50
N ARG A 24 2.67 -12.53 -3.20
CA ARG A 24 1.84 -11.68 -2.32
C ARG A 24 2.41 -10.27 -2.22
N MET A 25 3.70 -10.17 -1.96
CA MET A 25 4.39 -8.88 -1.78
C MET A 25 4.55 -8.12 -3.11
N ARG A 26 4.72 -8.84 -4.24
CA ARG A 26 4.68 -8.23 -5.58
C ARG A 26 3.32 -7.62 -5.88
N LEU A 27 2.23 -8.32 -5.54
CA LEU A 27 0.89 -7.77 -5.69
C LEU A 27 0.72 -6.51 -4.84
N ALA A 28 1.13 -6.55 -3.57
CA ALA A 28 1.09 -5.36 -2.71
C ALA A 28 1.84 -4.18 -3.34
N ALA A 29 3.05 -4.40 -3.87
CA ALA A 29 3.84 -3.37 -4.54
C ALA A 29 3.13 -2.76 -5.76
N VAL A 30 2.60 -3.60 -6.66
CA VAL A 30 1.90 -3.15 -7.88
C VAL A 30 0.61 -2.42 -7.52
N SER A 31 -0.19 -2.98 -6.61
CA SER A 31 -1.43 -2.38 -6.16
C SER A 31 -1.19 -1.02 -5.49
N ASN A 32 -0.13 -0.88 -4.70
CA ASN A 32 0.23 0.41 -4.08
C ASN A 32 0.69 1.45 -5.10
N GLY A 33 1.52 1.04 -6.07
CA GLY A 33 1.97 1.93 -7.14
C GLY A 33 0.78 2.45 -7.94
N LEU A 34 -0.16 1.56 -8.30
CA LEU A 34 -1.34 1.94 -9.03
C LEU A 34 -2.34 2.78 -8.19
N ALA A 35 -2.48 2.47 -6.89
CA ALA A 35 -3.23 3.31 -5.96
C ALA A 35 -2.63 4.74 -5.89
N THR A 36 -1.30 4.85 -5.88
CA THR A 36 -0.60 6.14 -5.87
C THR A 36 -0.87 6.94 -7.15
N VAL A 37 -0.87 6.28 -8.31
CA VAL A 37 -1.24 6.93 -9.58
C VAL A 37 -2.68 7.43 -9.55
N PHE A 38 -3.63 6.62 -9.09
CA PHE A 38 -5.02 7.06 -8.98
C PHE A 38 -5.21 8.22 -8.00
N MET A 39 -4.46 8.23 -6.89
CA MET A 39 -4.46 9.36 -5.95
C MET A 39 -3.99 10.64 -6.65
N MET A 40 -2.88 10.59 -7.39
CA MET A 40 -2.38 11.75 -8.15
C MET A 40 -3.40 12.24 -9.19
N LEU A 41 -4.11 11.33 -9.86
CA LEU A 41 -5.18 11.69 -10.80
C LEU A 41 -6.37 12.37 -10.11
N VAL A 42 -6.73 11.94 -8.90
CA VAL A 42 -7.79 12.61 -8.10
C VAL A 42 -7.39 14.03 -7.73
N LEU A 43 -6.10 14.27 -7.45
CA LEU A 43 -5.59 15.60 -7.09
C LEU A 43 -5.63 16.61 -8.25
N LEU A 44 -5.81 16.17 -9.51
CA LEU A 44 -6.04 17.08 -10.64
C LEU A 44 -7.29 17.94 -10.45
N ALA A 45 -8.29 17.48 -9.69
CA ALA A 45 -9.47 18.28 -9.33
C ALA A 45 -9.10 19.62 -8.67
N ALA A 46 -7.94 19.72 -8.01
CA ALA A 46 -7.49 20.95 -7.37
C ALA A 46 -7.06 22.03 -8.38
N LEU A 47 -6.83 21.69 -9.66
CA LEU A 47 -6.48 22.66 -10.70
C LEU A 47 -7.69 23.48 -11.14
N ASP A 48 -8.85 22.85 -11.26
CA ASP A 48 -10.09 23.50 -11.71
C ASP A 48 -11.34 22.83 -11.10
N ILE A 49 -11.75 23.35 -9.93
CA ILE A 49 -12.88 22.81 -9.18
C ILE A 49 -14.23 23.10 -9.83
N ASN A 50 -14.30 24.08 -10.73
CA ASN A 50 -15.55 24.46 -11.40
C ASN A 50 -15.81 23.60 -12.64
N ASN A 51 -14.81 22.86 -13.10
CA ASN A 51 -14.93 21.96 -14.24
C ASN A 51 -15.67 20.67 -13.86
N ARG A 52 -16.96 20.61 -14.22
CA ARG A 52 -17.84 19.47 -13.95
C ARG A 52 -17.30 18.15 -14.53
N SER A 53 -16.70 18.18 -15.73
CA SER A 53 -16.15 16.96 -16.36
C SER A 53 -14.94 16.43 -15.59
N LEU A 54 -14.06 17.32 -15.12
CA LEU A 54 -12.90 16.96 -14.30
C LEU A 54 -13.34 16.39 -12.94
N MET A 55 -14.36 16.96 -12.31
CA MET A 55 -14.94 16.44 -11.07
C MET A 55 -15.49 15.02 -11.25
N TRP A 56 -16.24 14.75 -12.32
CA TRP A 56 -16.75 13.40 -12.60
C TRP A 56 -15.63 12.39 -12.82
N PHE A 57 -14.59 12.77 -13.55
CA PHE A 57 -13.40 11.95 -13.72
C PHE A 57 -12.73 11.61 -12.37
N CYS A 58 -12.53 12.61 -11.50
CA CYS A 58 -11.92 12.40 -10.19
C CYS A 58 -12.81 11.56 -9.26
N ALA A 59 -14.14 11.75 -9.32
CA ALA A 59 -15.11 10.96 -8.58
C ALA A 59 -15.06 9.47 -8.98
N LEU A 60 -14.74 9.16 -10.25
CA LEU A 60 -14.52 7.78 -10.70
C LEU A 60 -13.16 7.23 -10.25
N MET A 61 -12.11 8.05 -10.19
CA MET A 61 -10.78 7.59 -9.77
C MET A 61 -10.69 7.27 -8.26
N MET A 62 -11.47 7.97 -7.42
CA MET A 62 -11.49 7.77 -5.96
C MET A 62 -11.86 6.33 -5.51
N PRO A 63 -12.91 5.67 -6.04
CA PRO A 63 -13.20 4.29 -5.70
C PRO A 63 -12.14 3.32 -6.25
N LEU A 64 -11.54 3.60 -7.41
CA LEU A 64 -10.41 2.79 -7.91
C LEU A 64 -9.23 2.85 -6.94
N HIS A 65 -8.80 4.05 -6.55
CA HIS A 65 -7.77 4.24 -5.52
C HIS A 65 -8.08 3.41 -4.26
N SER A 66 -9.31 3.51 -3.74
CA SER A 66 -9.76 2.78 -2.55
C SER A 66 -9.67 1.26 -2.69
N VAL A 67 -9.99 0.71 -3.87
CA VAL A 67 -9.87 -0.73 -4.12
C VAL A 67 -8.40 -1.15 -4.13
N PHE A 68 -7.55 -0.45 -4.86
CA PHE A 68 -6.13 -0.81 -5.00
C PHE A 68 -5.36 -0.68 -3.68
N VAL A 69 -5.60 0.37 -2.89
CA VAL A 69 -4.96 0.50 -1.58
C VAL A 69 -5.41 -0.62 -0.63
N GLY A 70 -6.68 -1.02 -0.69
CA GLY A 70 -7.23 -2.11 0.12
C GLY A 70 -6.68 -3.49 -0.22
N MET A 71 -6.13 -3.69 -1.43
CA MET A 71 -5.56 -4.98 -1.85
C MET A 71 -4.23 -5.30 -1.16
N ALA A 72 -3.48 -4.29 -0.73
CA ALA A 72 -2.13 -4.48 -0.18
C ALA A 72 -2.15 -5.06 1.23
N LEU A 73 -3.07 -4.59 2.09
CA LEU A 73 -3.15 -4.97 3.50
C LEU A 73 -3.22 -6.49 3.74
N PRO A 74 -4.13 -7.27 3.10
CA PRO A 74 -4.20 -8.71 3.32
C PRO A 74 -2.95 -9.46 2.82
N ALA A 75 -2.32 -8.99 1.74
CA ALA A 75 -1.12 -9.61 1.19
C ALA A 75 0.08 -9.45 2.13
N VAL A 76 0.24 -8.26 2.71
CA VAL A 76 1.28 -7.98 3.72
C VAL A 76 0.99 -8.76 5.00
N ALA A 77 -0.24 -8.74 5.50
CA ALA A 77 -0.64 -9.47 6.70
C ALA A 77 -0.34 -10.98 6.57
N ALA A 78 -0.75 -11.61 5.47
CA ALA A 78 -0.46 -13.02 5.23
C ALA A 78 1.06 -13.30 5.19
N THR A 79 1.84 -12.45 4.52
CA THR A 79 3.30 -12.66 4.44
C THR A 79 3.98 -12.53 5.81
N THR A 80 3.58 -11.57 6.63
CA THR A 80 4.12 -11.42 8.01
C THR A 80 3.76 -12.60 8.91
N GLN A 81 2.67 -13.30 8.61
CA GLN A 81 2.23 -14.49 9.35
C GLN A 81 2.90 -15.77 8.88
N ASP A 82 3.39 -15.83 7.64
CA ASP A 82 4.10 -17.00 7.10
C ASP A 82 5.51 -17.16 7.68
N VAL A 83 6.14 -16.06 8.09
CA VAL A 83 7.54 -16.03 8.58
C VAL A 83 7.66 -16.18 10.10
N VAL A 84 6.55 -16.38 10.82
CA VAL A 84 6.53 -16.47 12.29
C VAL A 84 5.85 -17.75 12.79
N PRO A 85 6.31 -18.31 13.93
CA PRO A 85 5.63 -19.43 14.57
C PRO A 85 4.19 -19.10 14.95
N PRO A 86 3.27 -20.10 15.01
CA PRO A 86 1.87 -19.88 15.37
C PRO A 86 1.66 -19.10 16.67
N GLN A 87 2.51 -19.32 17.68
CA GLN A 87 2.41 -18.69 19.00
C GLN A 87 2.78 -17.20 18.98
N LEU A 88 3.52 -16.74 17.96
CA LEU A 88 4.02 -15.37 17.85
C LEU A 88 3.29 -14.52 16.80
N LYS A 89 2.28 -15.08 16.11
CA LYS A 89 1.51 -14.36 15.08
C LYS A 89 0.86 -13.07 15.59
N GLY A 90 0.33 -13.11 16.82
CA GLY A 90 -0.26 -11.92 17.46
C GLY A 90 0.78 -10.82 17.70
N LEU A 91 1.96 -11.18 18.19
CA LEU A 91 3.06 -10.23 18.42
C LEU A 91 3.59 -9.65 17.11
N SER A 92 3.75 -10.48 16.07
CA SER A 92 4.18 -10.06 14.74
C SER A 92 3.24 -8.99 14.16
N TRP A 93 1.94 -9.24 14.16
CA TRP A 93 0.96 -8.29 13.64
C TRP A 93 0.87 -7.03 14.51
N GLY A 94 0.95 -7.17 15.84
CA GLY A 94 0.99 -6.04 16.76
C GLY A 94 2.19 -5.12 16.50
N ALA A 95 3.39 -5.69 16.36
CA ALA A 95 4.60 -4.93 16.04
C ALA A 95 4.50 -4.23 14.67
N ALA A 96 3.93 -4.91 13.67
CA ALA A 96 3.69 -4.32 12.35
C ALA A 96 2.73 -3.12 12.43
N LEU A 97 1.64 -3.22 13.20
CA LEU A 97 0.71 -2.11 13.40
C LEU A 97 1.33 -0.96 14.19
N VAL A 98 2.11 -1.25 15.23
CA VAL A 98 2.86 -0.22 15.98
C VAL A 98 3.79 0.54 15.03
N ALA A 99 4.56 -0.18 14.20
CA ALA A 99 5.41 0.46 13.19
C ALA A 99 4.58 1.28 12.17
N LEU A 100 3.45 0.75 11.69
CA LEU A 100 2.56 1.45 10.76
C LEU A 100 2.06 2.78 11.33
N PHE A 101 1.57 2.80 12.57
CA PHE A 101 1.03 4.00 13.20
C PHE A 101 2.13 4.97 13.64
N LEU A 102 3.24 4.47 14.20
CA LEU A 102 4.33 5.31 14.68
C LEU A 102 5.16 5.92 13.55
N LEU A 103 5.44 5.18 12.47
CA LEU A 103 6.29 5.66 11.38
C LEU A 103 5.48 6.36 10.28
N GLY A 104 4.24 5.96 10.05
CA GLY A 104 3.40 6.51 8.98
C GLY A 104 2.20 7.28 9.51
N GLY A 105 1.37 6.61 10.30
CA GLY A 105 0.03 7.10 10.68
C GLY A 105 0.03 8.45 11.39
N ALA A 106 0.96 8.69 12.31
CA ALA A 106 1.07 9.96 13.01
C ALA A 106 1.68 11.07 12.14
N TRP A 107 2.71 10.75 11.34
CA TRP A 107 3.49 11.74 10.61
C TRP A 107 2.81 12.23 9.33
N GLY A 108 2.03 11.37 8.66
CA GLY A 108 1.38 11.71 7.39
C GLY A 108 0.46 12.95 7.50
N PRO A 109 -0.58 12.93 8.36
CA PRO A 109 -1.49 14.06 8.53
C PRO A 109 -0.78 15.33 9.03
N LEU A 110 0.18 15.19 9.95
CA LEU A 110 0.97 16.32 10.46
C LEU A 110 1.77 16.99 9.35
N MET A 111 2.44 16.22 8.51
CA MET A 111 3.19 16.73 7.36
C MET A 111 2.27 17.42 6.35
N VAL A 112 1.15 16.79 5.99
CA VAL A 112 0.17 17.37 5.05
C VAL A 112 -0.41 18.68 5.59
N GLY A 113 -0.78 18.71 6.87
CA GLY A 113 -1.30 19.90 7.54
C GLY A 113 -0.28 21.04 7.56
N ALA A 114 0.94 20.76 8.00
CA ALA A 114 2.01 21.76 8.06
C ALA A 114 2.34 22.36 6.68
N ILE A 115 2.35 21.54 5.62
CA ILE A 115 2.55 22.00 4.24
C ILE A 115 1.35 22.85 3.79
N SER A 116 0.13 22.41 4.08
CA SER A 116 -1.09 23.15 3.73
C SER A 116 -1.08 24.55 4.34
N ASP A 117 -0.75 24.64 5.63
CA ASP A 117 -0.74 25.90 6.38
C ASP A 117 0.35 26.87 5.92
N HIS A 118 1.51 26.37 5.48
CA HIS A 118 2.60 27.21 4.96
C HIS A 118 2.31 27.84 3.59
N VAL A 119 1.47 27.19 2.79
CA VAL A 119 1.23 27.62 1.40
C VAL A 119 0.09 28.62 1.31
N ASP A 120 -0.97 28.46 2.10
CA ASP A 120 -2.08 29.42 2.27
C ASP A 120 -3.26 28.86 3.12
N GLY A 121 -3.16 27.62 3.65
CA GLY A 121 -4.22 26.94 4.42
C GLY A 121 -5.45 26.52 3.59
N GLY A 122 -5.50 26.87 2.30
CA GLY A 122 -6.60 26.56 1.39
C GLY A 122 -6.49 25.22 0.67
N TYR A 123 -7.47 24.94 -0.19
CA TYR A 123 -7.55 23.67 -0.94
C TYR A 123 -6.33 23.41 -1.84
N LYS A 124 -5.68 24.46 -2.37
CA LYS A 124 -4.44 24.35 -3.15
C LYS A 124 -3.28 23.86 -2.29
N GLY A 125 -3.10 24.45 -1.10
CA GLY A 125 -2.08 24.02 -0.13
C GLY A 125 -2.29 22.57 0.30
N LEU A 126 -3.53 22.22 0.63
CA LEU A 126 -3.89 20.84 0.97
C LEU A 126 -3.60 19.86 -0.17
N SER A 127 -3.95 20.22 -1.42
CA SER A 127 -3.69 19.38 -2.59
C SER A 127 -2.20 19.16 -2.83
N LEU A 128 -1.36 20.19 -2.59
CA LEU A 128 0.08 20.07 -2.68
C LEU A 128 0.66 19.19 -1.56
N GLY A 129 0.20 19.37 -0.32
CA GLY A 129 0.59 18.52 0.81
C GLY A 129 0.24 17.05 0.55
N LEU A 130 -0.96 16.79 0.03
CA LEU A 130 -1.40 15.45 -0.36
C LEU A 130 -0.61 14.89 -1.55
N ALA A 131 -0.21 15.72 -2.52
CA ALA A 131 0.62 15.28 -3.64
C ALA A 131 2.02 14.86 -3.16
N ILE A 132 2.64 15.66 -2.30
CA ILE A 132 3.95 15.36 -1.71
C ILE A 132 3.86 14.09 -0.85
N ALA A 133 2.88 14.01 0.06
CA ALA A 133 2.64 12.83 0.87
C ALA A 133 2.34 11.59 0.01
N GLY A 134 1.54 11.76 -1.04
CA GLY A 134 1.21 10.71 -2.00
C GLY A 134 2.41 10.19 -2.76
N ALA A 135 3.40 11.04 -3.08
CA ALA A 135 4.60 10.62 -3.79
C ALA A 135 5.43 9.59 -3.00
N PHE A 136 5.37 9.61 -1.66
CA PHE A 136 5.96 8.55 -0.82
C PHE A 136 5.35 7.17 -1.10
N GLY A 137 4.15 7.10 -1.67
CA GLY A 137 3.53 5.86 -2.13
C GLY A 137 4.34 5.13 -3.21
N PHE A 138 5.07 5.86 -4.07
CA PHE A 138 6.00 5.24 -5.03
C PHE A 138 7.22 4.64 -4.33
N ILE A 139 7.75 5.33 -3.32
CA ILE A 139 8.86 4.83 -2.49
C ILE A 139 8.40 3.57 -1.75
N ALA A 140 7.22 3.57 -1.15
CA ALA A 140 6.64 2.41 -0.50
C ALA A 140 6.43 1.23 -1.47
N SER A 141 5.92 1.50 -2.67
CA SER A 141 5.78 0.49 -3.74
C SER A 141 7.13 -0.13 -4.11
N TRP A 142 8.17 0.70 -4.25
CA TRP A 142 9.54 0.25 -4.53
C TRP A 142 10.11 -0.61 -3.39
N VAL A 143 9.96 -0.17 -2.14
CA VAL A 143 10.39 -0.93 -0.95
C VAL A 143 9.68 -2.28 -0.88
N TRP A 144 8.37 -2.34 -1.09
CA TRP A 144 7.63 -3.61 -1.12
C TRP A 144 8.08 -4.52 -2.26
N PHE A 145 8.45 -3.97 -3.41
CA PHE A 145 9.01 -4.75 -4.50
C PHE A 145 10.37 -5.36 -4.14
N ILE A 146 11.22 -4.63 -3.41
CA ILE A 146 12.47 -5.16 -2.86
C ILE A 146 12.20 -6.25 -1.83
N THR A 147 11.27 -6.03 -0.90
CA THR A 147 10.86 -7.02 0.11
C THR A 147 10.39 -8.30 -0.55
N ALA A 148 9.65 -8.21 -1.66
CA ALA A 148 9.19 -9.38 -2.41
C ALA A 148 10.34 -10.28 -2.88
N ARG A 149 11.46 -9.69 -3.30
CA ARG A 149 12.66 -10.44 -3.73
C ARG A 149 13.36 -11.12 -2.55
N HIS A 150 13.36 -10.50 -1.38
CA HIS A 150 13.95 -11.08 -0.17
C HIS A 150 13.12 -12.27 0.33
N VAL A 151 11.80 -12.09 0.44
CA VAL A 151 10.88 -13.17 0.83
C VAL A 151 11.00 -14.37 -0.10
N GLU A 152 11.10 -14.13 -1.41
CA GLU A 152 11.27 -15.22 -2.38
C GLU A 152 12.58 -15.98 -2.20
N ARG A 153 13.69 -15.27 -1.94
CA ARG A 153 15.00 -15.88 -1.66
C ARG A 153 14.97 -16.72 -0.39
N ASP A 154 14.46 -16.18 0.71
CA ASP A 154 14.43 -16.84 2.01
C ASP A 154 13.54 -18.10 1.97
N MET A 155 12.37 -18.01 1.33
CA MET A 155 11.49 -19.17 1.16
C MET A 155 12.11 -20.26 0.28
N THR A 156 12.90 -19.89 -0.73
CA THR A 156 13.56 -20.84 -1.62
C THR A 156 14.70 -21.56 -0.89
N GLN A 157 15.49 -20.82 -0.10
CA GLN A 157 16.56 -21.39 0.73
C GLN A 157 16.01 -22.33 1.81
N ALA A 158 14.94 -21.93 2.50
CA ALA A 158 14.31 -22.78 3.51
C ALA A 158 13.79 -24.10 2.92
N ARG A 159 13.24 -24.08 1.70
CA ARG A 159 12.82 -25.29 0.99
C ARG A 159 14.01 -26.20 0.64
N ALA A 160 15.08 -25.62 0.11
CA ALA A 160 16.28 -26.38 -0.24
C ALA A 160 16.94 -27.05 0.99
N GLN A 161 16.97 -26.35 2.13
CA GLN A 161 17.47 -26.92 3.39
C GLN A 161 16.59 -28.08 3.89
N ALA A 162 15.26 -27.95 3.77
CA ALA A 162 14.33 -29.01 4.17
C ALA A 162 14.42 -30.25 3.26
N GLU A 163 14.73 -30.08 1.97
CA GLU A 163 14.98 -31.17 1.04
C GLU A 163 16.32 -31.87 1.32
N ALA A 164 17.38 -31.12 1.64
CA ALA A 164 18.69 -31.68 1.97
C ALA A 164 18.72 -32.43 3.31
N ALA A 165 17.75 -32.18 4.20
CA ALA A 165 17.62 -32.85 5.50
C ALA A 165 16.74 -34.12 5.46
N ARG A 166 16.17 -34.47 4.30
CA ARG A 166 15.38 -35.69 4.08
C ARG A 166 16.22 -36.78 3.43
#